data_AF-A0A357BIZ6-F1
#
_entry.id   AF-A0A357BIZ6-F1
#
_cell.length_a   1.000
_cell.length_b   1.000
_cell.length_c   1.000
_cell.angle_alpha   90.00
_cell.angle_beta   90.00
_cell.angle_gamma   90.00
#
_symmetry.space_group_name_H-M   'P 1'
#
loop_
_entity.id
_entity.type
_entity.pdbx_description
1 polymer ?
#
loop_
_entity_poly.entity_id
_entity_poly.type
_entity_poly.pdbx_seq_one_letter_code
_entity_poly.pdbx_strand_id
1 'polypeptide(L)'
;MKRVHLNTLCIFVWVICSLFFFCRFSIAEELIATDQALRQVFPKALAFDKKIVALSEEQIRRIEETAGVIFSEGHSVKVIAYSVKEGAQVGGYALEDTVKGKWGGIHYLVALTLEGNVVEVVILDYKEIRGKPIAKRRFLRQYLGKTAQDPLQVRKDIDGVTGATISSRSLTEGVRKLLDAFQLIKSDLDKVGEENAALTNIFDKG
;
A
#
# COMPACT_ATOMS: atom_id res chain seq x y z
N MET A 1 -55.93 -33.28 -37.93
CA MET A 1 -55.75 -32.09 -37.07
C MET A 1 -54.84 -32.42 -35.89
N LYS A 2 -53.55 -32.07 -35.95
CA LYS A 2 -52.62 -32.11 -34.80
C LYS A 2 -51.68 -30.91 -34.89
N ARG A 3 -51.90 -29.91 -34.03
CA ARG A 3 -51.01 -28.75 -33.86
C ARG A 3 -51.22 -28.14 -32.48
N VAL A 4 -50.68 -28.77 -31.45
CA VAL A 4 -50.31 -28.11 -30.19
C VAL A 4 -49.24 -29.01 -29.58
N HIS A 5 -48.02 -28.51 -29.32
CA HIS A 5 -47.05 -29.01 -28.31
C HIS A 5 -45.60 -28.56 -28.54
N LEU A 6 -45.27 -27.79 -29.59
CA LEU A 6 -43.86 -27.43 -29.85
C LEU A 6 -43.39 -26.11 -29.18
N ASN A 7 -44.28 -25.25 -28.66
CA ASN A 7 -43.90 -23.90 -28.21
C ASN A 7 -43.66 -23.74 -26.71
N THR A 8 -44.08 -24.67 -25.85
CA THR A 8 -43.99 -24.48 -24.40
C THR A 8 -42.62 -24.86 -23.81
N LEU A 9 -41.86 -25.72 -24.52
CA LEU A 9 -40.55 -26.19 -24.04
C LEU A 9 -39.41 -25.17 -24.26
N CYS A 10 -39.56 -24.24 -25.21
CA CYS A 10 -38.54 -23.22 -25.49
C CYS A 10 -38.53 -22.06 -24.48
N ILE A 11 -39.66 -21.79 -23.81
CA ILE A 11 -39.78 -20.64 -22.90
C ILE A 11 -39.11 -20.93 -21.55
N PHE A 12 -39.11 -22.18 -21.10
CA PHE A 12 -38.50 -22.56 -19.81
C PHE A 12 -36.96 -22.58 -19.82
N VAL A 13 -36.33 -22.87 -20.97
CA VAL A 13 -34.86 -22.84 -21.12
C VAL A 13 -34.32 -21.41 -21.14
N TRP A 14 -35.12 -20.44 -21.61
CA TRP A 14 -34.70 -19.05 -21.70
C TRP A 14 -34.69 -18.31 -20.35
N VAL A 15 -35.53 -18.73 -19.40
CA VAL A 15 -35.60 -18.13 -18.05
C VAL A 15 -34.47 -18.61 -17.15
N ILE A 16 -33.97 -19.84 -17.32
CA ILE A 16 -32.84 -20.37 -16.52
C ILE A 16 -31.50 -19.80 -17.01
N CYS A 17 -31.40 -19.40 -18.28
CA CYS A 17 -30.21 -18.75 -18.85
C CYS A 17 -30.08 -17.27 -18.45
N SER A 18 -31.19 -16.59 -18.11
CA SER A 18 -31.16 -15.17 -17.70
C SER A 18 -30.79 -14.94 -16.23
N LEU A 19 -30.87 -15.97 -15.39
CA LEU A 19 -30.55 -15.90 -13.96
C LEU A 19 -29.06 -16.14 -13.62
N PHE A 20 -28.23 -16.53 -14.60
CA PHE A 20 -26.79 -16.71 -14.40
C PHE A 20 -25.92 -15.53 -14.86
N PHE A 21 -26.52 -14.45 -15.39
CA PHE A 21 -25.79 -13.35 -16.02
C PHE A 21 -25.82 -12.03 -15.24
N PHE A 22 -25.79 -12.09 -13.91
CA PHE A 22 -25.51 -10.91 -13.07
C PHE A 22 -24.49 -11.24 -11.98
N CYS A 23 -23.42 -11.93 -12.33
CA CYS A 23 -22.18 -11.77 -11.57
C CYS A 23 -21.62 -10.39 -11.94
N ARG A 24 -22.04 -9.35 -11.22
CA ARG A 24 -21.37 -8.05 -11.24
C ARG A 24 -19.97 -8.27 -10.67
N PHE A 25 -19.02 -8.56 -11.54
CA PHE A 25 -17.61 -8.56 -11.20
C PHE A 25 -17.25 -7.11 -10.84
N SER A 26 -17.27 -6.77 -9.55
CA SER A 26 -16.60 -5.56 -9.07
C SER A 26 -15.11 -5.80 -9.23
N ILE A 27 -14.57 -5.42 -10.39
CA ILE A 27 -13.13 -5.38 -10.59
C ILE A 27 -12.61 -4.23 -9.72
N ALA A 28 -12.04 -4.57 -8.56
CA ALA A 28 -11.08 -3.68 -7.92
C ALA A 28 -9.86 -3.62 -8.87
N GLU A 29 -9.47 -2.41 -9.27
CA GLU A 29 -8.33 -2.20 -10.17
C GLU A 29 -7.04 -2.26 -9.34
N GLU A 30 -6.51 -3.47 -9.15
CA GLU A 30 -5.16 -3.67 -8.64
C GLU A 30 -4.19 -3.12 -9.70
N LEU A 31 -3.51 -2.03 -9.37
CA LEU A 31 -2.57 -1.37 -10.30
C LEU A 31 -1.27 -2.16 -10.40
N ILE A 32 -0.80 -2.68 -9.26
CA ILE A 32 0.37 -3.55 -9.18
C ILE A 32 0.34 -4.34 -7.87
N ALA A 33 0.64 -5.63 -7.94
CA ALA A 33 0.78 -6.47 -6.76
C ALA A 33 2.00 -6.03 -5.92
N THR A 34 1.88 -6.07 -4.59
CA THR A 34 2.97 -5.74 -3.65
C THR A 34 4.30 -6.39 -4.04
N ASP A 35 4.29 -7.70 -4.29
CA ASP A 35 5.49 -8.48 -4.59
C ASP A 35 6.19 -8.02 -5.89
N GLN A 36 5.41 -7.51 -6.84
CA GLN A 36 5.93 -6.95 -8.07
C GLN A 36 6.50 -5.53 -7.83
N ALA A 37 5.79 -4.69 -7.07
CA ALA A 37 6.27 -3.36 -6.71
C ALA A 37 7.60 -3.43 -5.94
N LEU A 38 7.69 -4.32 -4.94
CA LEU A 38 8.91 -4.56 -4.17
C LEU A 38 10.09 -4.97 -5.04
N ARG A 39 9.91 -5.91 -5.98
CA ARG A 39 10.96 -6.32 -6.91
C ARG A 39 11.35 -5.23 -7.91
N GLN A 40 10.42 -4.36 -8.30
CA GLN A 40 10.74 -3.23 -9.18
C GLN A 40 11.60 -2.18 -8.47
N VAL A 41 11.28 -1.88 -7.21
CA VAL A 41 12.02 -0.88 -6.43
C VAL A 41 13.37 -1.43 -5.93
N PHE A 42 13.40 -2.70 -5.52
CA PHE A 42 14.60 -3.37 -5.00
C PHE A 42 15.02 -4.55 -5.89
N PRO A 43 15.61 -4.29 -7.08
CA PRO A 43 15.95 -5.34 -8.04
C PRO A 43 17.04 -6.31 -7.57
N LYS A 44 17.81 -5.94 -6.53
CA LYS A 44 18.86 -6.76 -5.92
C LYS A 44 18.36 -7.59 -4.73
N ALA A 45 17.10 -7.41 -4.33
CA ALA A 45 16.54 -8.14 -3.20
C ALA A 45 16.42 -9.63 -3.51
N LEU A 46 16.85 -10.46 -2.56
CA LEU A 46 16.69 -11.91 -2.59
C LEU A 46 15.41 -12.34 -1.87
N ALA A 47 14.98 -11.61 -0.85
CA ALA A 47 13.78 -11.90 -0.08
C ALA A 47 13.19 -10.63 0.57
N PHE A 48 11.92 -10.73 0.99
CA PHE A 48 11.20 -9.69 1.70
C PHE A 48 10.56 -10.29 2.97
N ASP A 49 11.04 -9.88 4.13
CA ASP A 49 10.50 -10.34 5.42
C ASP A 49 9.31 -9.46 5.81
N LYS A 50 8.09 -9.97 5.64
CA LYS A 50 6.85 -9.26 5.96
C LYS A 50 6.53 -9.32 7.46
N LYS A 51 6.22 -8.17 8.06
CA LYS A 51 5.77 -8.05 9.44
C LYS A 51 4.57 -7.10 9.53
N ILE A 52 3.54 -7.51 10.26
CA ILE A 52 2.43 -6.62 10.61
C ILE A 52 2.73 -6.04 11.99
N VAL A 53 2.95 -4.73 12.05
CA VAL A 53 3.26 -4.03 13.30
C VAL A 53 2.02 -3.28 13.76
N ALA A 54 1.55 -3.57 14.97
CA ALA A 54 0.53 -2.79 15.64
C ALA A 54 1.20 -1.68 16.45
N LEU A 55 0.90 -0.43 16.12
CA LEU A 55 1.44 0.73 16.82
C LEU A 55 0.84 0.83 18.22
N SER A 56 1.69 1.07 19.22
CA SER A 56 1.24 1.32 20.59
C SER A 56 0.56 2.68 20.71
N GLU A 57 -0.23 2.90 21.77
CA GLU A 57 -0.87 4.20 22.01
C GLU A 57 0.15 5.35 22.10
N GLU A 58 1.32 5.08 22.70
CA GLU A 58 2.41 6.06 22.78
C GLU A 58 3.00 6.37 21.39
N GLN A 59 3.20 5.35 20.56
CA GLN A 59 3.66 5.56 19.18
C GLN A 59 2.64 6.35 18.35
N ILE A 60 1.35 6.02 18.50
CA ILE A 60 0.25 6.75 17.85
C ILE A 60 0.28 8.22 18.25
N ARG A 61 0.31 8.53 19.56
CA ARG A 61 0.35 9.92 20.06
C ARG A 61 1.53 10.69 19.49
N ARG A 62 2.72 10.08 19.46
CA ARG A 62 3.92 10.71 18.87
C ARG A 62 3.74 11.01 17.39
N ILE A 63 3.20 10.07 16.61
CA ILE A 63 2.95 10.27 15.18
C ILE A 63 1.88 11.36 14.97
N GLU A 64 0.83 11.42 15.79
CA GLU A 64 -0.16 12.49 15.70
C GLU A 64 0.46 13.87 15.95
N GLU A 65 1.36 13.97 16.93
CA GLU A 65 2.09 15.19 17.25
C GLU A 65 3.08 15.60 16.15
N THR A 66 3.90 14.68 15.65
CA THR A 66 4.97 14.99 14.68
C THR A 66 4.44 15.09 13.26
N ALA A 67 3.61 14.15 12.83
CA ALA A 67 3.06 14.13 11.49
C ALA A 67 1.82 15.02 11.34
N GLY A 68 1.21 15.49 12.43
CA GLY A 68 -0.01 16.29 12.38
C GLY A 68 -1.19 15.54 11.73
N VAL A 69 -1.24 14.22 11.95
CA VAL A 69 -2.34 13.34 11.51
C VAL A 69 -3.24 13.00 12.68
N ILE A 70 -4.45 12.51 12.41
CA ILE A 70 -5.38 12.06 13.45
C ILE A 70 -5.79 10.64 13.12
N PHE A 71 -5.38 9.66 13.93
CA PHE A 71 -5.60 8.25 13.60
C PHE A 71 -7.08 7.88 13.50
N SER A 72 -7.91 8.49 14.36
CA SER A 72 -9.36 8.31 14.36
C SER A 72 -10.03 8.80 13.06
N GLU A 73 -9.37 9.64 12.26
CA GLU A 73 -9.87 10.16 10.98
C GLU A 73 -9.57 9.26 9.77
N GLY A 74 -9.17 8.01 10.02
CA GLY A 74 -9.10 6.98 8.97
C GLY A 74 -7.71 6.45 8.68
N HIS A 75 -6.79 6.54 9.63
CA HIS A 75 -5.51 5.84 9.55
C HIS A 75 -5.55 4.54 10.34
N SER A 76 -4.95 3.48 9.78
CA SER A 76 -4.82 2.20 10.47
C SER A 76 -3.80 2.29 11.62
N VAL A 77 -4.11 1.70 12.77
CA VAL A 77 -3.15 1.48 13.88
C VAL A 77 -2.13 0.37 13.55
N LYS A 78 -2.39 -0.41 12.50
CA LYS A 78 -1.48 -1.43 11.98
C LYS A 78 -0.78 -0.93 10.73
N VAL A 79 0.50 -1.19 10.64
CA VAL A 79 1.34 -0.94 9.46
C VAL A 79 1.91 -2.28 9.00
N ILE A 80 1.93 -2.51 7.68
CA ILE A 80 2.62 -3.66 7.11
C ILE A 80 4.01 -3.20 6.72
N ALA A 81 5.04 -3.79 7.31
CA ALA A 81 6.43 -3.48 7.06
C ALA A 81 7.13 -4.67 6.41
N TYR A 82 8.12 -4.38 5.56
CA TYR A 82 8.97 -5.34 4.89
C TYR A 82 10.42 -4.96 5.14
N SER A 83 11.22 -5.91 5.61
CA SER A 83 12.68 -5.79 5.59
C SER A 83 13.19 -6.40 4.27
N VAL A 84 13.92 -5.61 3.48
CA VAL A 84 14.44 -6.03 2.17
C VAL A 84 15.79 -6.71 2.37
N LYS A 85 15.90 -7.99 2.02
CA LYS A 85 17.14 -8.76 2.16
C LYS A 85 17.96 -8.72 0.88
N GLU A 86 19.17 -8.19 0.96
CA GLU A 86 20.18 -8.24 -0.09
C GLU A 86 21.34 -9.11 0.41
N GLY A 87 21.25 -10.42 0.15
CA GLY A 87 22.15 -11.39 0.76
C GLY A 87 21.93 -11.50 2.27
N ALA A 88 23.02 -11.42 3.04
CA ALA A 88 22.97 -11.50 4.50
C ALA A 88 22.58 -10.16 5.17
N GLN A 89 22.47 -9.07 4.41
CA GLN A 89 22.24 -7.73 4.94
C GLN A 89 20.83 -7.24 4.59
N VAL A 90 20.35 -6.27 5.37
CA VAL A 90 19.16 -5.51 4.99
C VAL A 90 19.60 -4.43 4.01
N GLY A 91 18.98 -4.37 2.83
CA GLY A 91 19.24 -3.37 1.79
C GLY A 91 18.27 -2.17 1.81
N GLY A 92 17.18 -2.28 2.57
CA GLY A 92 16.17 -1.24 2.70
C GLY A 92 14.91 -1.74 3.41
N TYR A 93 13.89 -0.89 3.44
CA TYR A 93 12.59 -1.23 4.01
C TYR A 93 11.47 -0.80 3.06
N ALA A 94 10.30 -1.40 3.23
CA ALA A 94 9.08 -0.89 2.62
C ALA A 94 7.92 -0.95 3.61
N LEU A 95 7.06 0.06 3.61
CA LEU A 95 5.88 0.11 4.46
C LEU A 95 4.65 0.29 3.58
N GLU A 96 3.58 -0.44 3.87
CA GLU A 96 2.28 -0.26 3.24
C GLU A 96 1.24 0.27 4.22
N ASP A 97 0.33 1.07 3.69
CA ASP A 97 -0.86 1.50 4.38
C ASP A 97 -1.98 1.82 3.37
N THR A 98 -3.18 2.04 3.87
CA THR A 98 -4.31 2.52 3.08
C THR A 98 -4.86 3.80 3.68
N VAL A 99 -4.96 4.84 2.85
CA VAL A 99 -5.62 6.10 3.22
C VAL A 99 -6.98 6.19 2.56
N LYS A 100 -7.90 6.93 3.19
CA LYS A 100 -9.21 7.22 2.61
C LYS A 100 -9.12 8.47 1.74
N GLY A 101 -9.47 8.32 0.46
CA GLY A 101 -9.79 9.45 -0.40
C GLY A 101 -11.24 9.89 -0.23
N LYS A 102 -11.75 10.68 -1.19
CA LYS A 102 -13.16 11.13 -1.17
C LYS A 102 -14.13 9.99 -1.45
N TRP A 103 -13.76 9.05 -2.32
CA TRP A 103 -14.68 8.05 -2.85
C TRP A 103 -14.26 6.60 -2.58
N GLY A 104 -13.06 6.38 -2.07
CA GLY A 104 -12.53 5.03 -1.86
C GLY A 104 -11.15 5.03 -1.20
N GLY A 105 -10.66 3.82 -0.94
CA GLY A 105 -9.32 3.60 -0.39
C GLY A 105 -8.23 3.74 -1.45
N ILE A 106 -7.07 4.22 -1.00
CA ILE A 106 -5.83 4.29 -1.77
C ILE A 106 -4.82 3.46 -1.00
N HIS A 107 -4.51 2.27 -1.51
CA HIS A 107 -3.50 1.38 -0.92
C HIS A 107 -2.17 1.67 -1.60
N TYR A 108 -1.15 1.94 -0.79
CA TYR A 108 0.14 2.43 -1.27
C TYR A 108 1.27 1.83 -0.45
N LEU A 109 2.45 1.83 -1.07
CA LEU A 109 3.71 1.38 -0.52
C LEU A 109 4.73 2.52 -0.57
N VAL A 110 5.47 2.69 0.51
CA VAL A 110 6.59 3.62 0.62
C VAL A 110 7.85 2.80 0.84
N ALA A 111 8.73 2.81 -0.16
CA ALA A 111 10.04 2.19 -0.09
C ALA A 111 11.06 3.17 0.47
N LEU A 112 11.90 2.70 1.40
CA LEU A 112 12.83 3.48 2.18
C LEU A 112 14.26 2.93 2.10
N THR A 113 15.25 3.82 2.17
CA THR A 113 16.64 3.44 2.45
C THR A 113 16.80 3.01 3.90
N LEU A 114 17.99 2.53 4.28
CA LEU A 114 18.29 2.16 5.66
C LEU A 114 18.19 3.32 6.66
N GLU A 115 18.38 4.54 6.17
CA GLU A 115 18.28 5.79 6.92
C GLU A 115 16.86 6.35 6.96
N GLY A 116 15.92 5.75 6.23
CA GLY A 116 14.53 6.21 6.16
C GLY A 116 14.26 7.28 5.10
N ASN A 117 15.13 7.44 4.10
CA ASN A 117 14.86 8.30 2.95
C ASN A 117 13.93 7.57 1.98
N VAL A 118 12.92 8.26 1.44
CA VAL A 118 12.04 7.68 0.43
C VAL A 118 12.82 7.35 -0.86
N VAL A 119 12.84 6.08 -1.23
CA VAL A 119 13.31 5.60 -2.53
C VAL A 119 12.21 5.75 -3.57
N GLU A 120 11.01 5.30 -3.24
CA GLU A 120 9.86 5.37 -4.15
C GLU A 120 8.54 5.25 -3.38
N VAL A 121 7.49 5.89 -3.89
CA VAL A 121 6.11 5.67 -3.45
C VAL A 121 5.35 5.03 -4.60
N VAL A 122 4.67 3.92 -4.33
CA VAL A 122 3.92 3.14 -5.32
C VAL A 122 2.46 3.04 -4.87
N ILE A 123 1.52 3.27 -5.78
CA ILE A 123 0.09 2.97 -5.53
C ILE A 123 -0.15 1.53 -5.98
N LEU A 124 -0.58 0.69 -5.04
CA LEU A 124 -0.81 -0.74 -5.25
C LEU A 124 -2.23 -1.01 -5.75
N ASP A 125 -3.22 -0.40 -5.09
CA ASP A 125 -4.65 -0.52 -5.42
C ASP A 125 -5.34 0.83 -5.24
N TYR A 126 -6.20 1.19 -6.19
CA TYR A 126 -6.86 2.49 -6.26
C TYR A 126 -8.36 2.34 -6.46
N LYS A 127 -9.12 2.44 -5.35
CA LYS A 127 -10.58 2.25 -5.35
C LYS A 127 -11.37 3.54 -5.48
N GLU A 128 -10.77 4.65 -5.89
CA GLU A 128 -11.52 5.89 -6.10
C GLU A 128 -12.03 6.08 -7.53
N ILE A 129 -13.21 6.69 -7.63
CA ILE A 129 -13.84 7.07 -8.90
C ILE A 129 -13.08 8.22 -9.58
N ARG A 130 -12.47 9.12 -8.80
CA ARG A 130 -11.73 10.29 -9.27
C ARG A 130 -10.43 10.44 -8.48
N GLY A 131 -9.42 10.98 -9.14
CA GLY A 131 -8.12 11.26 -8.53
C GLY A 131 -6.96 10.37 -9.01
N LYS A 132 -7.22 9.49 -9.99
CA LYS A 132 -6.21 8.65 -10.66
C LYS A 132 -4.87 9.34 -10.99
N PRO A 133 -4.78 10.64 -11.32
CA PRO A 133 -3.48 11.24 -11.61
C PRO A 133 -2.49 11.26 -10.42
N ILE A 134 -2.92 11.02 -9.18
CA ILE A 134 -1.98 10.85 -8.05
C ILE A 134 -1.14 9.58 -8.18
N ALA A 135 -1.64 8.54 -8.88
CA ALA A 135 -0.90 7.30 -9.12
C ALA A 135 0.16 7.47 -10.23
N LYS A 136 0.24 8.63 -10.88
CA LYS A 136 1.24 8.89 -11.92
C LYS A 136 2.59 9.17 -11.29
N ARG A 137 3.64 8.63 -11.91
CA ARG A 137 5.05 8.89 -11.55
C ARG A 137 5.39 10.37 -11.39
N ARG A 138 4.79 11.27 -12.19
CA ARG A 138 5.00 12.73 -12.05
C ARG A 138 4.62 13.25 -10.66
N PHE A 139 3.53 12.76 -10.08
CA PHE A 139 3.11 13.17 -8.74
C PHE A 139 3.94 12.46 -7.66
N LEU A 140 4.11 11.14 -7.78
CA LEU A 140 4.77 10.31 -6.76
C LEU A 140 6.27 10.61 -6.62
N ARG A 141 6.96 11.03 -7.69
CA ARG A 141 8.40 11.37 -7.63
C ARG A 141 8.73 12.57 -6.73
N GLN A 142 7.72 13.35 -6.32
CA GLN A 142 7.90 14.48 -5.40
C GLN A 142 8.33 14.04 -4.00
N TYR A 143 8.06 12.78 -3.63
CA TYR A 143 8.46 12.21 -2.35
C TYR A 143 9.90 11.69 -2.36
N LEU A 144 10.57 11.56 -3.52
CA LEU A 144 11.91 10.99 -3.62
C LEU A 144 12.91 11.74 -2.73
N GLY A 145 13.61 11.00 -1.88
CA GLY A 145 14.61 11.51 -0.95
C GLY A 145 14.05 12.17 0.31
N LYS A 146 12.73 12.29 0.45
CA LYS A 146 12.11 12.89 1.64
C LYS A 146 12.25 12.00 2.87
N THR A 147 12.30 12.62 4.04
CA THR A 147 12.34 11.94 5.34
C THR A 147 11.23 12.43 6.27
N ALA A 148 11.14 11.86 7.48
CA ALA A 148 10.21 12.33 8.52
C ALA A 148 10.49 13.77 8.98
N GLN A 149 11.67 14.31 8.71
CA GLN A 149 12.05 15.68 9.09
C GLN A 149 11.67 16.69 8.01
N ASP A 150 11.36 16.26 6.79
CA ASP A 150 10.94 17.14 5.72
C ASP A 150 9.47 17.57 5.89
N PRO A 151 9.15 18.84 5.61
CA PRO A 151 7.76 19.25 5.49
C PRO A 151 7.14 18.58 4.26
N LEU A 152 5.95 18.01 4.45
CA LEU A 152 5.19 17.36 3.39
C LEU A 152 3.78 17.92 3.35
N GLN A 153 3.59 19.20 3.01
CA GLN A 153 2.26 19.80 2.90
C GLN A 153 1.86 20.03 1.44
N VAL A 154 0.67 19.52 1.06
CA VAL A 154 0.13 19.77 -0.28
C VAL A 154 -0.11 21.26 -0.49
N ARG A 155 0.28 21.77 -1.68
CA ARG A 155 0.31 23.20 -2.06
C ARG A 155 1.40 24.04 -1.39
N LYS A 156 2.30 23.43 -0.60
CA LYS A 156 3.52 24.10 -0.12
C LYS A 156 4.76 23.33 -0.56
N ASP A 157 4.84 22.06 -0.19
CA ASP A 157 6.00 21.19 -0.43
C ASP A 157 5.71 20.14 -1.50
N ILE A 158 4.44 19.76 -1.67
CA ILE A 158 3.97 18.79 -2.67
C ILE A 158 2.91 19.44 -3.55
N ASP A 159 3.12 19.43 -4.87
CA ASP A 159 2.15 19.91 -5.83
C ASP A 159 0.91 19.01 -5.81
N GLY A 160 -0.24 19.60 -5.49
CA GLY A 160 -1.52 18.89 -5.54
C GLY A 160 -1.98 18.60 -6.96
N VAL A 161 -2.78 17.56 -7.14
CA VAL A 161 -3.42 17.26 -8.41
C VAL A 161 -4.77 17.98 -8.53
N THR A 162 -4.95 18.75 -9.61
CA THR A 162 -6.23 19.40 -9.93
C THR A 162 -7.36 18.39 -10.01
N GLY A 163 -8.47 18.66 -9.30
CA GLY A 163 -9.62 17.74 -9.22
C GLY A 163 -9.42 16.53 -8.31
N ALA A 164 -8.27 16.41 -7.65
CA ALA A 164 -7.92 15.32 -6.74
C ALA A 164 -7.28 15.83 -5.45
N THR A 165 -7.71 17.01 -4.98
CA THR A 165 -7.12 17.68 -3.80
C THR A 165 -7.20 16.82 -2.54
N ILE A 166 -8.35 16.17 -2.28
CA ILE A 166 -8.53 15.30 -1.11
C ILE A 166 -7.59 14.11 -1.20
N SER A 167 -7.59 13.40 -2.33
CA SER A 167 -6.71 12.25 -2.54
C SER A 167 -5.21 12.61 -2.44
N SER A 168 -4.81 13.76 -2.98
CA SER A 168 -3.44 14.28 -2.87
C SER A 168 -3.06 14.53 -1.40
N ARG A 169 -3.98 15.12 -0.62
CA ARG A 169 -3.79 15.42 0.79
C ARG A 169 -3.71 14.14 1.61
N SER A 170 -4.69 13.24 1.47
CA SER A 170 -4.73 11.96 2.20
C SER A 170 -3.49 11.12 1.94
N LEU A 171 -3.03 11.02 0.68
CA LEU A 171 -1.82 10.29 0.34
C LEU A 171 -0.58 10.93 0.97
N THR A 172 -0.47 12.26 0.92
CA THR A 172 0.66 12.98 1.53
C THR A 172 0.69 12.83 3.06
N GLU A 173 -0.46 12.91 3.73
CA GLU A 173 -0.59 12.66 5.17
C GLU A 173 -0.23 11.21 5.52
N GLY A 174 -0.66 10.25 4.69
CA GLY A 174 -0.29 8.85 4.83
C GLY A 174 1.21 8.59 4.68
N VAL A 175 1.85 9.16 3.65
CA VAL A 175 3.31 9.07 3.47
C VAL A 175 4.03 9.62 4.70
N ARG A 176 3.62 10.80 5.20
CA ARG A 176 4.20 11.39 6.40
C ARG A 176 4.07 10.47 7.61
N LYS A 177 2.85 9.97 7.88
CA LYS A 177 2.60 8.97 8.93
C LYS A 177 3.54 7.77 8.83
N LEU A 178 3.75 7.22 7.64
CA LEU A 178 4.64 6.07 7.47
C LEU A 178 6.11 6.40 7.72
N LEU A 179 6.55 7.61 7.36
CA LEU A 179 7.92 8.07 7.67
C LEU A 179 8.14 8.20 9.17
N ASP A 180 7.19 8.81 9.88
CA ASP A 180 7.23 8.92 11.35
C ASP A 180 7.13 7.54 12.02
N ALA A 181 6.21 6.69 11.56
CA ALA A 181 6.05 5.33 12.07
C ALA A 181 7.35 4.52 11.90
N PHE A 182 8.02 4.65 10.76
CA PHE A 182 9.29 3.97 10.51
C PHE A 182 10.35 4.31 11.57
N GLN A 183 10.49 5.58 11.95
CA GLN A 183 11.44 6.00 12.99
C GLN A 183 11.20 5.29 14.34
N LEU A 184 9.95 4.97 14.64
CA LEU A 184 9.54 4.36 15.91
C LEU A 184 9.61 2.83 15.90
N ILE A 185 9.49 2.19 14.73
CA ILE A 185 9.45 0.73 14.62
C ILE A 185 10.73 0.12 14.04
N LYS A 186 11.66 0.94 13.52
CA LYS A 186 12.89 0.46 12.87
C LYS A 186 13.67 -0.53 13.73
N SER A 187 13.85 -0.24 15.02
CA SER A 187 14.55 -1.14 15.95
C SER A 187 13.92 -2.53 16.05
N ASP A 188 12.61 -2.65 15.82
CA ASP A 188 11.88 -3.92 15.85
C ASP A 188 11.93 -4.66 14.52
N LEU A 189 12.28 -3.97 13.42
CA LEU A 189 12.54 -4.56 12.12
C LEU A 189 13.97 -5.09 12.03
N ASP A 190 14.92 -4.40 12.66
CA ASP A 190 16.35 -4.76 12.66
C ASP A 190 16.60 -6.08 13.41
N LYS A 191 15.98 -6.26 14.57
CA LYS A 191 16.09 -7.50 15.38
C LYS A 191 15.66 -8.76 14.63
N VAL A 192 14.58 -8.66 13.85
CA VAL A 192 14.11 -9.78 13.00
C VAL A 192 15.14 -10.08 11.91
N GLY A 193 15.79 -9.04 11.40
CA GLY A 193 16.83 -9.19 10.41
C GLY A 193 18.04 -9.97 10.91
N GLU A 194 18.44 -9.72 12.16
CA GLU A 194 19.57 -10.37 12.83
C GLU A 194 19.28 -11.81 13.26
N GLU A 195 18.10 -12.09 13.84
CA GLU A 195 17.70 -13.45 14.24
C GLU A 195 17.67 -14.41 13.05
N ASN A 196 17.12 -13.98 11.90
CA ASN A 196 17.07 -14.80 10.69
C ASN A 196 18.46 -15.03 10.07
N ALA A 197 19.35 -14.03 10.13
CA ALA A 197 20.73 -14.17 9.67
C ALA A 197 21.55 -15.11 10.57
N ALA A 198 21.33 -15.06 11.89
CA ALA A 198 21.96 -15.98 12.83
C ALA A 198 21.55 -17.45 12.58
N LEU A 199 20.27 -17.69 12.30
CA LEU A 199 19.77 -19.04 11.96
C LEU A 199 20.40 -19.57 10.66
N THR A 200 20.51 -18.74 9.62
CA THR A 200 21.06 -19.18 8.34
C THR A 200 22.53 -19.58 8.45
N ASN A 201 23.31 -18.85 9.26
CA ASN A 201 24.72 -19.16 9.53
C ASN A 201 24.94 -20.43 10.36
N ILE A 202 23.94 -20.90 11.10
CA ILE A 202 23.99 -22.17 11.85
C ILE A 202 23.76 -23.35 10.91
N PHE A 203 22.85 -23.21 9.93
CA PHE A 203 22.55 -24.28 8.98
C PHE A 203 23.61 -24.47 7.88
N ASP A 204 24.37 -23.42 7.53
CA ASP A 204 25.42 -23.48 6.49
C ASP A 204 26.77 -24.01 7.01
N LYS A 205 26.90 -24.23 8.32
CA LYS A 205 28.10 -24.79 8.99
C LYS A 205 27.97 -26.28 9.38
N GLY A 206 26.93 -26.96 8.91
CA GLY A 206 26.65 -28.38 9.18
C GLY A 206 27.05 -29.31 8.04
#